data_AF-R9X7E8-F1
#
_entry.id   AF-R9X7E8-F1
#
_cell.length_a   1.000
_cell.length_b   1.000
_cell.length_c   1.000
_cell.angle_alpha   90.00
_cell.angle_beta   90.00
_cell.angle_gamma   90.00
#
_symmetry.space_group_name_H-M   'P 1'
#
loop_
_entity.id
_entity.type
_entity.pdbx_description
1 polymer ?
#
loop_
_entity_poly.entity_id
_entity_poly.type
_entity_poly.pdbx_seq_one_letter_code
_entity_poly.pdbx_strand_id
1 'polypeptide(L)'
;MQGEGFRELPGLPAAQLPPSPGVGNVGSARGAVDGVRKSPTRLMQVIATLLAALTFNYSNQRINNSKHSLLQFLAEIVRRSKSSRGVTVLATYYFHRLYQYRLKTLPLAQVPEFARSSKRMFLCSLILAHKFTQDSTFSMKSWSTITGLPPKDISTMERWALNQLQYRLYVSAEDLDRWTEDVLFMNCQSEPVDLHSGECCKSARDPGDVHSGECSKRARDSEDADPRQDLPWDRVKRLHRCVT
;
A
#
# COMPACT_ATOMS: atom_id res chain seq x y z
N MET A 1 -12.00 59.14 44.33
CA MET A 1 -10.88 58.21 44.00
C MET A 1 -11.52 56.94 43.47
N GLN A 2 -11.44 56.50 42.23
CA GLN A 2 -10.79 56.97 41.00
C GLN A 2 -11.80 56.68 39.87
N GLY A 3 -12.07 57.69 39.03
CA GLY A 3 -12.82 57.55 37.80
C GLY A 3 -11.89 57.93 36.66
N GLU A 4 -11.49 56.93 35.88
CA GLU A 4 -10.68 56.99 34.66
C GLU A 4 -11.19 55.79 33.84
N GLY A 5 -11.60 55.82 32.58
CA GLY A 5 -11.52 56.80 31.52
C GLY A 5 -11.62 55.99 30.22
N PHE A 6 -12.83 55.81 29.68
CA PHE A 6 -12.99 55.19 28.37
C PHE A 6 -13.12 56.31 27.33
N ARG A 7 -11.99 56.65 26.72
CA ARG A 7 -11.91 57.62 25.62
C ARG A 7 -12.66 57.06 24.41
N GLU A 8 -13.69 57.79 23.99
CA GLU A 8 -14.29 57.65 22.67
C GLU A 8 -13.24 57.98 21.59
N LEU A 9 -13.12 57.10 20.59
CA LEU A 9 -12.36 57.34 19.37
C LEU A 9 -13.31 57.88 18.29
N PRO A 10 -13.00 59.02 17.64
CA PRO A 10 -13.85 59.63 16.64
C PRO A 10 -13.81 58.89 15.29
N GLY A 11 -14.91 59.03 14.55
CA GLY A 11 -15.27 58.26 13.37
C GLY A 11 -14.24 58.24 12.23
N LEU A 12 -13.99 57.03 11.74
CA LEU A 12 -13.40 56.79 10.42
C LEU A 12 -14.52 56.85 9.36
N PRO A 13 -14.37 57.65 8.29
CA PRO A 13 -15.35 57.69 7.21
C PRO A 13 -15.36 56.39 6.40
N ALA A 14 -16.56 55.95 6.03
CA ALA A 14 -16.81 54.78 5.19
C ALA A 14 -16.03 54.88 3.88
N ALA A 15 -15.08 53.96 3.68
CA ALA A 15 -14.37 53.81 2.41
C ALA A 15 -15.36 53.31 1.35
N GLN A 16 -15.59 54.15 0.34
CA GLN A 16 -16.42 53.83 -0.82
C GLN A 16 -15.78 52.68 -1.61
N LEU A 17 -16.58 51.64 -1.86
CA LEU A 17 -16.23 50.54 -2.75
C LEU A 17 -16.14 51.06 -4.20
N PRO A 18 -15.08 50.73 -4.97
CA PRO A 18 -15.01 51.08 -6.37
C PRO A 18 -16.05 50.28 -7.19
N PRO A 19 -16.66 50.89 -8.23
CA PRO A 19 -17.63 50.22 -9.09
C PRO A 19 -16.99 49.10 -9.91
N SER A 20 -17.77 48.03 -10.09
CA SER A 20 -17.45 46.83 -10.86
C SER A 20 -16.99 47.13 -12.29
N PRO A 21 -15.85 46.57 -12.75
CA PRO A 21 -15.49 46.59 -14.17
C PRO A 21 -16.40 45.65 -14.96
N GLY A 22 -16.79 46.12 -16.15
CA GLY A 22 -17.80 45.52 -17.00
C GLY A 22 -17.49 44.13 -17.56
N VAL A 23 -18.56 43.53 -18.07
CA VAL A 23 -18.59 42.25 -18.77
C VAL A 23 -17.76 42.34 -20.04
N GLY A 24 -16.48 42.00 -19.92
CA GLY A 24 -15.58 41.74 -21.04
C GLY A 24 -15.77 40.31 -21.53
N ASN A 25 -16.23 40.18 -22.77
CA ASN A 25 -16.32 38.93 -23.51
C ASN A 25 -14.91 38.31 -23.66
N VAL A 26 -14.57 37.34 -22.80
CA VAL A 26 -13.34 36.55 -22.94
C VAL A 26 -13.68 35.28 -23.69
N GLY A 27 -13.17 35.20 -24.93
CA GLY A 27 -13.26 34.02 -25.78
C GLY A 27 -12.86 32.76 -25.02
N SER A 28 -13.71 31.73 -25.13
CA SER A 28 -13.49 30.41 -24.57
C SER A 28 -12.33 29.73 -25.32
N ALA A 29 -11.10 30.11 -25.00
CA ALA A 29 -9.95 29.27 -25.25
C ALA A 29 -10.02 28.13 -24.23
N ARG A 30 -10.75 27.07 -24.60
CA ARG A 30 -10.63 25.75 -23.97
C ARG A 30 -9.17 25.30 -24.16
N GLY A 31 -8.32 25.66 -23.20
CA GLY A 31 -7.03 25.05 -23.03
C GLY A 31 -7.24 23.55 -22.86
N ALA A 32 -6.95 22.81 -23.92
CA ALA A 32 -6.78 21.37 -23.86
C ALA A 32 -5.67 21.09 -22.85
N VAL A 33 -6.07 20.73 -21.63
CA VAL A 33 -5.20 20.01 -20.72
C VAL A 33 -5.02 18.62 -21.34
N ASP A 34 -4.08 18.51 -22.28
CA ASP A 34 -3.47 17.24 -22.64
C ASP A 34 -2.69 16.74 -21.43
N GLY A 35 -3.44 16.19 -20.48
CA GLY A 35 -2.93 15.39 -19.40
C GLY A 35 -2.39 14.12 -20.04
N VAL A 36 -1.12 14.13 -20.44
CA VAL A 36 -0.35 12.93 -20.72
C VAL A 36 -0.53 12.02 -19.50
N ARG A 37 -1.43 11.04 -19.62
CA ARG A 37 -1.58 9.97 -18.63
C ARG A 37 -0.28 9.19 -18.67
N LYS A 38 0.67 9.56 -17.82
CA LYS A 38 1.90 8.81 -17.61
C LYS A 38 1.50 7.37 -17.28
N SER A 39 2.04 6.41 -18.03
CA SER A 39 1.78 5.01 -17.79
C SER A 39 2.15 4.66 -16.34
N PRO A 40 1.36 3.84 -15.63
CA PRO A 40 1.71 3.41 -14.29
C PRO A 40 3.07 2.71 -14.31
N THR A 41 3.98 3.10 -13.42
CA THR A 41 5.32 2.52 -13.36
C THR A 41 5.25 1.02 -13.03
N ARG A 42 6.26 0.23 -13.41
CA ARG A 42 6.34 -1.21 -13.10
C ARG A 42 6.14 -1.46 -11.60
N LEU A 43 6.70 -0.61 -10.75
CA LEU A 43 6.52 -0.66 -9.30
C LEU A 43 5.03 -0.60 -8.90
N MET A 44 4.26 0.32 -9.47
CA MET A 44 2.83 0.42 -9.16
C MET A 44 2.06 -0.83 -9.58
N GLN A 45 2.41 -1.42 -10.73
CA GLN A 45 1.77 -2.65 -11.23
C GLN A 45 2.00 -3.83 -10.27
N VAL A 46 3.23 -3.96 -9.79
CA VAL A 46 3.63 -5.02 -8.84
C VAL A 46 2.94 -4.82 -7.49
N ILE A 47 2.96 -3.59 -6.95
CA ILE A 47 2.24 -3.24 -5.71
C ILE A 47 0.74 -3.53 -5.85
N ALA A 48 0.11 -3.11 -6.96
CA ALA A 48 -1.31 -3.36 -7.18
C ALA A 48 -1.65 -4.85 -7.20
N THR A 49 -0.76 -5.67 -7.77
CA THR A 49 -0.93 -7.13 -7.82
C THR A 49 -0.85 -7.73 -6.42
N LEU A 50 0.16 -7.35 -5.63
CA LEU A 50 0.32 -7.79 -4.24
C LEU A 50 -0.89 -7.40 -3.38
N LEU A 51 -1.32 -6.13 -3.44
CA LEU A 51 -2.47 -5.65 -2.68
C LEU A 51 -3.74 -6.41 -3.05
N ALA A 52 -4.01 -6.62 -4.35
CA ALA A 52 -5.16 -7.38 -4.81
C ALA A 52 -5.14 -8.82 -4.28
N ALA A 53 -3.99 -9.50 -4.36
CA ALA A 53 -3.83 -10.88 -3.87
C ALA A 53 -4.09 -11.00 -2.36
N LEU A 54 -3.54 -10.09 -1.56
CA LEU A 54 -3.72 -10.10 -0.11
C LEU A 54 -5.15 -9.81 0.34
N THR A 55 -5.94 -9.17 -0.52
CA THR A 55 -7.25 -8.62 -0.14
C THR A 55 -8.43 -9.16 -0.94
N PHE A 56 -8.18 -10.20 -1.73
CA PHE A 56 -9.16 -10.85 -2.56
C PHE A 56 -10.39 -11.28 -1.76
N ASN A 57 -10.18 -11.92 -0.60
CA ASN A 57 -11.26 -12.40 0.28
C ASN A 57 -12.10 -11.29 0.95
N TYR A 58 -11.65 -10.04 0.88
CA TYR A 58 -12.39 -8.89 1.43
C TYR A 58 -13.19 -8.13 0.36
N SER A 59 -13.04 -8.49 -0.91
CA SER A 59 -13.72 -7.84 -2.03
C SER A 59 -15.22 -8.16 -2.01
N ASN A 60 -16.06 -7.13 -2.20
CA ASN A 60 -17.52 -7.27 -2.26
C ASN A 60 -18.12 -6.16 -3.14
N GLN A 61 -19.44 -6.13 -3.31
CA GLN A 61 -20.12 -5.15 -4.17
C GLN A 61 -19.85 -3.68 -3.78
N ARG A 62 -19.56 -3.40 -2.50
CA ARG A 62 -19.22 -2.05 -2.01
C ARG A 62 -17.70 -1.79 -1.98
N ILE A 63 -16.88 -2.83 -1.85
CA ILE A 63 -15.42 -2.73 -1.72
C ILE A 63 -14.75 -3.39 -2.93
N ASN A 64 -14.31 -2.56 -3.87
CA ASN A 64 -13.57 -2.99 -5.06
C ASN A 64 -12.06 -3.03 -4.80
N ASN A 65 -11.53 -4.24 -4.59
CA ASN A 65 -10.09 -4.52 -4.45
C ASN A 65 -9.45 -5.07 -5.74
N SER A 66 -10.07 -4.85 -6.91
CA SER A 66 -9.50 -5.28 -8.18
C SER A 66 -8.16 -4.58 -8.47
N LYS A 67 -7.22 -5.31 -9.06
CA LYS A 67 -5.90 -4.80 -9.46
C LYS A 67 -5.99 -3.50 -10.27
N HIS A 68 -6.92 -3.43 -11.23
CA HIS A 68 -7.10 -2.24 -12.06
C HIS A 68 -7.50 -1.00 -11.23
N SER A 69 -8.49 -1.15 -10.34
CA SER A 69 -8.95 -0.05 -9.49
C SER A 69 -7.87 0.40 -8.49
N LEU A 70 -7.07 -0.56 -8.00
CA LEU A 70 -5.94 -0.27 -7.12
C LEU A 70 -4.81 0.42 -7.85
N LEU A 71 -4.47 0.00 -9.07
CA LEU A 71 -3.42 0.61 -9.87
C LEU A 71 -3.69 2.09 -10.16
N GLN A 72 -4.93 2.42 -10.55
CA GLN A 72 -5.35 3.81 -10.76
C GLN A 72 -5.24 4.64 -9.48
N PHE A 73 -5.70 4.09 -8.36
CA PHE A 73 -5.61 4.73 -7.06
C PHE A 73 -4.14 4.95 -6.62
N LEU A 74 -3.29 3.94 -6.76
CA LEU A 74 -1.87 3.98 -6.39
C LEU A 74 -1.11 5.04 -7.20
N ALA A 75 -1.30 5.04 -8.53
CA ALA A 75 -0.69 6.03 -9.40
C ALA A 75 -1.09 7.45 -9.01
N GLU A 76 -2.36 7.67 -8.67
CA GLU A 76 -2.85 9.00 -8.31
C GLU A 76 -2.40 9.44 -6.91
N ILE A 77 -2.49 8.56 -5.91
CA ILE A 77 -2.16 8.92 -4.53
C ILE A 77 -0.67 9.23 -4.39
N VAL A 78 0.21 8.36 -4.91
CA VAL A 78 1.68 8.52 -4.87
C VAL A 78 2.10 9.80 -5.59
N ARG A 79 1.45 10.11 -6.72
CA ARG A 79 1.69 11.35 -7.47
C ARG A 79 1.28 12.59 -6.67
N ARG A 80 0.09 12.60 -6.07
CA ARG A 80 -0.42 13.76 -5.32
C ARG A 80 0.32 13.99 -4.01
N SER A 81 0.72 12.93 -3.31
CA SER A 81 1.52 13.02 -2.07
C SER A 81 3.02 13.19 -2.33
N LYS A 82 3.45 13.26 -3.59
CA LYS A 82 4.87 13.40 -3.97
C LYS A 82 5.75 12.35 -3.28
N SER A 83 5.25 11.12 -3.15
CA SER A 83 5.95 10.06 -2.43
C SER A 83 7.11 9.53 -3.26
N SER A 84 8.27 9.35 -2.64
CA SER A 84 9.42 8.73 -3.29
C SER A 84 9.21 7.23 -3.46
N ARG A 85 10.06 6.59 -4.27
CA ARG A 85 10.11 5.12 -4.40
C ARG A 85 10.27 4.44 -3.04
N GLY A 86 11.21 4.91 -2.21
CA GLY A 86 11.46 4.34 -0.87
C GLY A 86 10.24 4.44 0.05
N VAL A 87 9.58 5.61 0.09
CA VAL A 87 8.35 5.79 0.89
C VAL A 87 7.23 4.87 0.41
N THR A 88 7.09 4.70 -0.90
CA THR A 88 6.07 3.81 -1.49
C THR A 88 6.35 2.34 -1.15
N VAL A 89 7.61 1.91 -1.23
CA VAL A 89 8.03 0.55 -0.86
C VAL A 89 7.77 0.32 0.64
N LEU A 90 8.17 1.26 1.50
CA LEU A 90 7.93 1.19 2.94
C LEU A 90 6.43 1.14 3.29
N ALA A 91 5.61 1.94 2.59
CA ALA A 91 4.16 1.88 2.75
C ALA A 91 3.59 0.51 2.35
N THR A 92 4.11 -0.09 1.28
CA THR A 92 3.71 -1.42 0.84
C THR A 92 4.11 -2.48 1.85
N TYR A 93 5.29 -2.36 2.45
CA TYR A 93 5.76 -3.22 3.54
C TYR A 93 4.82 -3.14 4.75
N TYR A 94 4.43 -1.94 5.19
CA TYR A 94 3.46 -1.78 6.29
C TYR A 94 2.10 -2.40 5.96
N PHE A 95 1.63 -2.22 4.72
CA PHE A 95 0.40 -2.87 4.26
C PHE A 95 0.51 -4.40 4.34
N HIS A 96 1.59 -4.97 3.82
CA HIS A 96 1.83 -6.41 3.86
C HIS A 96 1.83 -6.94 5.30
N ARG A 97 2.49 -6.25 6.22
CA ARG A 97 2.49 -6.58 7.65
C ARG A 97 1.08 -6.54 8.26
N LEU A 98 0.30 -5.50 7.98
CA LEU A 98 -1.08 -5.40 8.48
C LEU A 98 -1.91 -6.63 8.09
N TYR A 99 -1.85 -7.02 6.81
CA TYR A 99 -2.67 -8.11 6.30
C TYR A 99 -2.16 -9.49 6.71
N GLN A 100 -0.84 -9.69 6.80
CA GLN A 100 -0.29 -10.99 7.20
C GLN A 100 -0.39 -11.27 8.70
N TYR A 101 -0.21 -10.28 9.58
CA TYR A 101 -0.14 -10.52 11.02
C TYR A 101 -1.48 -10.34 11.74
N ARG A 102 -2.38 -9.50 11.23
CA ARG A 102 -3.60 -9.12 11.96
C ARG A 102 -4.88 -9.50 11.24
N LEU A 103 -4.99 -9.25 9.94
CA LEU A 103 -6.23 -9.55 9.22
C LEU A 103 -6.40 -11.04 8.90
N LYS A 104 -5.31 -11.78 8.67
CA LYS A 104 -5.37 -13.25 8.52
C LYS A 104 -5.78 -13.99 9.79
N THR A 105 -5.51 -13.42 10.96
CA THR A 105 -5.73 -14.07 12.27
C THR A 105 -7.04 -13.64 12.93
N LEU A 106 -7.69 -12.59 12.44
CA LEU A 106 -8.95 -12.08 12.99
C LEU A 106 -10.17 -12.62 12.23
N PRO A 107 -11.24 -13.01 12.94
CA PRO A 107 -12.53 -13.28 12.31
C PRO A 107 -13.02 -12.04 11.54
N LEU A 108 -13.59 -12.25 10.35
CA LEU A 108 -14.06 -11.16 9.47
C LEU A 108 -15.03 -10.18 10.18
N ALA A 109 -15.80 -10.67 11.15
CA ALA A 109 -16.73 -9.89 11.95
C ALA A 109 -16.04 -8.80 12.79
N GLN A 110 -14.78 -9.01 13.21
CA GLN A 110 -14.02 -8.05 14.02
C GLN A 110 -13.22 -7.05 13.17
N VAL A 111 -13.10 -7.31 11.87
CA VAL A 111 -12.40 -6.40 10.94
C VAL A 111 -13.32 -5.24 10.59
N PRO A 112 -12.93 -3.98 10.86
CA PRO A 112 -13.72 -2.82 10.46
C PRO A 112 -13.90 -2.76 8.94
N GLU A 113 -15.03 -2.23 8.47
CA GLU A 113 -15.31 -2.15 7.03
C GLU A 113 -14.25 -1.36 6.26
N PHE A 114 -13.75 -0.25 6.83
CA PHE A 114 -12.67 0.51 6.20
C PHE A 114 -11.37 -0.30 6.05
N ALA A 115 -11.13 -1.26 6.94
CA ALA A 115 -9.93 -2.09 6.92
C ALA A 115 -10.01 -3.21 5.88
N ARG A 116 -11.21 -3.50 5.35
CA ARG A 116 -11.42 -4.41 4.21
C ARG A 116 -11.08 -3.73 2.88
N SER A 117 -10.99 -2.40 2.85
CA SER A 117 -10.64 -1.63 1.66
C SER A 117 -9.13 -1.45 1.54
N SER A 118 -8.55 -2.02 0.49
CA SER A 118 -7.11 -1.95 0.23
C SER A 118 -6.65 -0.53 -0.05
N LYS A 119 -7.51 0.30 -0.67
CA LYS A 119 -7.23 1.73 -0.90
C LYS A 119 -7.05 2.49 0.41
N ARG A 120 -7.96 2.28 1.37
CA ARG A 120 -7.94 2.94 2.68
C ARG A 120 -6.75 2.47 3.51
N MET A 121 -6.49 1.17 3.52
CA MET A 121 -5.36 0.64 4.27
C MET A 121 -4.00 1.00 3.68
N PHE A 122 -3.90 1.07 2.35
CA PHE A 122 -2.70 1.57 1.69
C PHE A 122 -2.49 3.06 1.97
N LEU A 123 -3.56 3.88 1.92
CA LEU A 123 -3.49 5.29 2.31
C LEU A 123 -2.94 5.45 3.74
N CYS A 124 -3.46 4.71 4.71
CA CYS A 124 -2.95 4.78 6.08
C CYS A 124 -1.49 4.34 6.17
N SER A 125 -1.12 3.27 5.46
CA SER A 125 0.27 2.80 5.41
C SER A 125 1.21 3.85 4.79
N LEU A 126 0.73 4.58 3.78
CA LEU A 126 1.45 5.67 3.14
C LEU A 126 1.63 6.87 4.07
N ILE A 127 0.58 7.26 4.81
CA ILE A 127 0.65 8.33 5.81
C ILE A 127 1.68 7.97 6.88
N LEU A 128 1.67 6.73 7.39
CA LEU A 128 2.63 6.27 8.38
C LEU A 128 4.06 6.28 7.84
N ALA A 129 4.28 5.83 6.61
CA ALA A 129 5.60 5.88 5.96
C ALA A 129 6.10 7.32 5.82
N HIS A 130 5.25 8.24 5.33
CA HIS A 130 5.58 9.66 5.27
C HIS A 130 5.98 10.21 6.63
N LYS A 131 5.18 9.95 7.67
CA LYS A 131 5.45 10.41 9.04
C LYS A 131 6.72 9.86 9.64
N PHE A 132 7.11 8.66 9.23
CA PHE A 132 8.31 8.00 9.74
C PHE A 132 9.59 8.51 9.05
N THR A 133 9.53 8.86 7.77
CA THR A 133 10.72 9.18 6.98
C THR A 133 10.94 10.68 6.71
N GLN A 134 9.93 11.52 6.92
CA GLN A 134 9.99 12.94 6.57
C GLN A 134 9.86 13.81 7.82
N ASP A 135 10.77 14.76 7.99
CA ASP A 135 10.72 15.73 9.11
C ASP A 135 9.52 16.68 9.00
N SER A 136 9.06 16.93 7.77
CA SER A 136 7.84 17.70 7.49
C SER A 136 6.81 16.81 6.81
N THR A 137 5.66 16.64 7.46
CA THR A 137 4.62 15.72 7.01
C THR A 137 3.34 16.49 6.71
N PHE A 138 2.58 16.02 5.73
CA PHE A 138 1.30 16.64 5.43
C PHE A 138 0.35 16.57 6.64
N SER A 139 -0.27 17.71 6.94
CA SER A 139 -1.34 17.76 7.94
C SER A 139 -2.52 16.87 7.53
N MET A 140 -3.37 16.48 8.48
CA MET A 140 -4.60 15.73 8.16
C MET A 140 -5.55 16.51 7.23
N LYS A 141 -5.53 17.85 7.31
CA LYS A 141 -6.27 18.71 6.37
C LYS A 141 -5.72 18.59 4.95
N SER A 142 -4.39 18.53 4.80
CA SER A 142 -3.74 18.33 3.51
C SER A 142 -4.06 16.95 2.93
N TRP A 143 -3.99 15.88 3.73
CA TRP A 143 -4.41 14.53 3.31
C TRP A 143 -5.89 14.46 2.93
N SER A 144 -6.74 15.20 3.63
CA SER A 144 -8.15 15.35 3.27
C SER A 144 -8.33 15.99 1.89
N THR A 145 -7.59 17.07 1.58
CA THR A 145 -7.62 17.67 0.24
C THR A 145 -7.14 16.72 -0.85
N ILE A 146 -6.13 15.90 -0.57
CA ILE A 146 -5.58 14.94 -1.55
C ILE A 146 -6.59 13.82 -1.85
N THR A 147 -7.24 13.29 -0.81
CA THR A 147 -8.03 12.04 -0.87
C THR A 147 -9.54 12.26 -0.96
N GLY A 148 -10.02 13.46 -0.61
CA GLY A 148 -11.44 13.76 -0.46
C GLY A 148 -12.09 13.15 0.79
N LEU A 149 -11.33 12.54 1.70
CA LEU A 149 -11.85 11.93 2.91
C LEU A 149 -11.87 12.92 4.10
N PRO A 150 -12.84 12.83 5.03
CA PRO A 150 -12.85 13.66 6.22
C PRO A 150 -11.57 13.49 7.06
N PRO A 151 -10.96 14.57 7.60
CA PRO A 151 -9.74 14.46 8.41
C PRO A 151 -9.91 13.53 9.62
N LYS A 152 -11.10 13.51 10.22
CA LYS A 152 -11.44 12.65 11.37
C LYS A 152 -11.39 11.17 11.00
N ASP A 153 -11.87 10.80 9.81
CA ASP A 153 -11.85 9.43 9.32
C ASP A 153 -10.42 8.98 9.03
N ILE A 154 -9.64 9.82 8.33
CA ILE A 154 -8.23 9.56 8.06
C ILE A 154 -7.46 9.32 9.36
N SER A 155 -7.66 10.19 10.35
CA SER A 155 -7.01 10.08 11.66
C SER A 155 -7.44 8.81 12.41
N THR A 156 -8.69 8.38 12.28
CA THR A 156 -9.21 7.17 12.92
C THR A 156 -8.62 5.91 12.28
N MET A 157 -8.61 5.85 10.95
CA MET A 157 -8.01 4.73 10.21
C MET A 157 -6.49 4.66 10.45
N GLU A 158 -5.81 5.81 10.51
CA GLU A 158 -4.39 5.89 10.85
C GLU A 158 -4.10 5.30 12.24
N ARG A 159 -4.79 5.79 13.28
CA ARG A 159 -4.61 5.27 14.64
C ARG A 159 -4.89 3.78 14.71
N TRP A 160 -5.93 3.30 14.00
CA TRP A 160 -6.22 1.88 13.93
C TRP A 160 -5.06 1.10 13.31
N ALA A 161 -4.54 1.52 12.16
CA ALA A 161 -3.41 0.88 11.48
C ALA A 161 -2.16 0.85 12.37
N LEU A 162 -1.86 1.94 13.07
CA LEU A 162 -0.71 2.02 13.96
C LEU A 162 -0.81 1.07 15.15
N ASN A 163 -2.01 0.94 15.75
CA ASN A 163 -2.29 -0.05 16.79
C ASN A 163 -2.14 -1.49 16.27
N GLN A 164 -2.57 -1.75 15.04
CA GLN A 164 -2.41 -3.08 14.43
C GLN A 164 -0.92 -3.43 14.22
N LEU A 165 -0.10 -2.43 13.85
CA LEU A 165 1.36 -2.55 13.74
C LEU A 165 2.09 -2.53 15.09
N GLN A 166 1.36 -2.37 16.20
CA GLN A 166 1.91 -2.24 17.55
C GLN A 166 2.99 -1.17 17.65
N TYR A 167 2.86 -0.09 16.88
CA TYR A 167 3.83 1.01 16.82
C TYR A 167 5.25 0.60 16.39
N ARG A 168 5.44 -0.63 15.88
CA ARG A 168 6.74 -1.15 15.42
C ARG A 168 6.95 -0.81 13.95
N LEU A 169 7.27 0.45 13.66
CA LEU A 169 7.48 0.97 12.30
C LEU A 169 8.92 0.81 11.80
N TYR A 170 9.90 0.78 12.69
CA TYR A 170 11.30 0.64 12.30
C TYR A 170 11.55 -0.65 11.51
N VAL A 171 12.29 -0.52 10.42
CA VAL A 171 12.82 -1.59 9.58
C VAL A 171 14.18 -1.13 9.06
N SER A 172 15.18 -2.00 9.08
CA SER A 172 16.50 -1.67 8.54
C SER A 172 16.42 -1.57 7.01
N ALA A 173 17.36 -0.84 6.40
CA ALA A 173 17.43 -0.76 4.94
C ALA A 173 17.63 -2.16 4.32
N GLU A 174 18.52 -2.96 4.90
CA GLU A 174 18.80 -4.33 4.46
C GLU A 174 17.56 -5.23 4.54
N ASP A 175 16.79 -5.17 5.62
CA ASP A 175 15.57 -5.95 5.76
C ASP A 175 14.50 -5.52 4.75
N LEU A 176 14.38 -4.21 4.51
CA LEU A 176 13.41 -3.68 3.55
C LEU A 176 13.78 -4.04 2.12
N ASP A 177 15.06 -3.98 1.76
CA ASP A 177 15.57 -4.35 0.44
C ASP A 177 15.38 -5.85 0.20
N ARG A 178 15.77 -6.69 1.16
CA ARG A 178 15.55 -8.15 1.10
C ARG A 178 14.07 -8.49 0.95
N TRP A 179 13.21 -7.87 1.74
CA TRP A 179 11.76 -8.07 1.62
C TRP A 179 11.24 -7.62 0.25
N THR A 180 11.77 -6.52 -0.28
CA THR A 180 11.37 -5.98 -1.58
C THR A 180 11.71 -6.97 -2.70
N GLU A 181 12.88 -7.58 -2.66
CA GLU A 181 13.28 -8.62 -3.61
C GLU A 181 12.39 -9.87 -3.44
N ASP A 182 12.33 -10.41 -2.22
CA ASP A 182 11.67 -11.69 -1.90
C ASP A 182 10.15 -11.67 -2.06
N VAL A 183 9.49 -10.55 -1.79
CA VAL A 183 8.01 -10.48 -1.73
C VAL A 183 7.45 -9.63 -2.85
N LEU A 184 8.06 -8.47 -3.12
CA LEU A 184 7.51 -7.55 -4.10
C LEU A 184 7.89 -8.00 -5.51
N PHE A 185 9.17 -8.31 -5.79
CA PHE A 185 9.63 -8.60 -7.14
C PHE A 185 9.74 -10.09 -7.52
N MET A 186 9.76 -11.03 -6.57
CA MET A 186 9.81 -12.47 -6.87
C MET A 186 8.68 -12.97 -7.81
N ASN A 187 7.49 -12.39 -7.73
CA ASN A 187 6.35 -12.75 -8.60
C ASN A 187 6.45 -12.19 -10.04
N CYS A 188 7.60 -11.61 -10.41
CA CYS A 188 7.87 -11.03 -11.73
C CYS A 188 8.54 -12.04 -12.70
N GLN A 189 8.88 -13.25 -12.23
CA GLN A 189 9.64 -14.25 -12.99
C GLN A 189 8.81 -15.41 -13.55
N SER A 190 7.48 -15.43 -13.35
CA SER A 190 6.59 -16.44 -13.94
C SER A 190 5.72 -15.84 -15.04
N GLU A 191 6.33 -15.29 -16.09
CA GLU A 191 5.64 -15.22 -17.39
C GLU A 191 5.82 -16.61 -18.03
N PRO A 192 4.74 -17.27 -18.49
CA PRO A 192 4.89 -18.51 -19.24
C PRO A 192 5.68 -18.19 -20.50
N VAL A 193 6.85 -18.83 -20.65
CA VAL A 193 7.57 -18.82 -21.90
C VAL A 193 6.68 -19.55 -22.91
N ASP A 194 5.93 -18.78 -23.71
CA ASP A 194 5.15 -19.30 -24.83
C ASP A 194 6.12 -19.90 -25.86
N LEU A 195 6.44 -21.19 -25.72
CA LEU A 195 6.94 -22.00 -26.83
C LEU A 195 5.73 -22.45 -27.66
N HIS A 196 5.38 -21.64 -28.65
CA HIS A 196 4.64 -22.12 -29.82
C HIS A 196 5.63 -22.69 -30.85
N SER A 197 5.65 -24.01 -31.01
CA SER A 197 5.49 -24.69 -32.31
C SER A 197 5.89 -26.17 -32.25
N GLY A 198 5.05 -27.02 -32.84
CA GLY A 198 5.53 -28.11 -33.70
C GLY A 198 5.54 -29.51 -33.13
N GLU A 199 4.37 -30.16 -33.12
CA GLU A 199 4.13 -31.55 -33.53
C GLU A 199 5.04 -32.71 -33.04
N CYS A 200 4.40 -33.57 -32.23
CA CYS A 200 4.20 -35.01 -32.43
C CYS A 200 5.42 -35.93 -32.73
N CYS A 201 5.62 -36.94 -31.87
CA CYS A 201 5.52 -38.36 -32.26
C CYS A 201 5.45 -39.31 -31.05
N LYS A 202 4.31 -40.01 -30.97
CA LYS A 202 4.07 -41.43 -30.61
C LYS A 202 5.18 -42.23 -29.88
N SER A 203 4.79 -42.90 -28.78
CA SER A 203 4.84 -44.36 -28.53
C SER A 203 4.82 -44.60 -27.00
N ALA A 204 3.70 -45.04 -26.43
CA ALA A 204 3.36 -46.44 -26.12
C ALA A 204 3.80 -46.87 -24.70
N ARG A 205 2.86 -47.53 -24.02
CA ARG A 205 2.93 -48.05 -22.66
C ARG A 205 3.74 -49.36 -22.64
N ASP A 206 4.46 -49.62 -21.55
CA ASP A 206 4.30 -50.88 -20.80
C ASP A 206 4.82 -50.72 -19.35
N PRO A 207 4.19 -51.35 -18.33
CA PRO A 207 4.65 -51.33 -16.95
C PRO A 207 5.29 -52.66 -16.53
N GLY A 208 6.35 -52.57 -15.74
CA GLY A 208 6.82 -53.68 -14.92
C GLY A 208 8.33 -53.81 -14.92
N ASP A 209 8.95 -53.42 -13.82
CA ASP A 209 9.85 -54.36 -13.15
C ASP A 209 10.07 -53.96 -11.69
N VAL A 210 9.87 -54.95 -10.83
CA VAL A 210 10.09 -54.91 -9.38
C VAL A 210 11.54 -55.34 -9.16
N HIS A 211 12.35 -54.50 -8.52
CA HIS A 211 13.53 -55.00 -7.81
C HIS A 211 13.76 -54.25 -6.50
N SER A 212 13.65 -55.02 -5.43
CA SER A 212 14.08 -54.73 -4.07
C SER A 212 15.59 -54.49 -4.00
N GLY A 213 15.99 -53.55 -3.16
CA GLY A 213 17.37 -53.35 -2.73
C GLY A 213 17.43 -52.44 -1.51
N GLU A 214 17.42 -53.03 -0.32
CA GLU A 214 17.83 -52.36 0.91
C GLU A 214 19.35 -52.09 0.87
N CYS A 215 19.79 -50.89 1.28
CA CYS A 215 21.05 -50.74 1.99
C CYS A 215 21.14 -49.43 2.80
N SER A 216 20.93 -49.59 4.10
CA SER A 216 21.76 -49.09 5.21
C SER A 216 22.15 -47.60 5.32
N LYS A 217 21.54 -46.96 6.31
CA LYS A 217 22.14 -46.18 7.41
C LYS A 217 23.42 -45.36 7.13
N ARG A 218 23.29 -44.03 7.23
CA ARG A 218 24.20 -43.23 8.07
C ARG A 218 23.49 -42.03 8.68
N ALA A 219 23.25 -42.13 9.99
CA ALA A 219 23.02 -40.99 10.86
C ALA A 219 24.39 -40.44 11.31
N ARG A 220 24.43 -39.12 11.53
CA ARG A 220 25.36 -38.27 12.31
C ARG A 220 25.46 -36.91 11.58
N ASP A 221 25.36 -35.74 12.19
CA ASP A 221 25.24 -35.33 13.59
C ASP A 221 24.66 -33.91 13.66
N SER A 222 23.96 -33.64 14.76
CA SER A 222 23.71 -32.37 15.45
C SER A 222 24.19 -31.04 14.83
N GLU A 223 23.25 -30.11 14.65
CA GLU A 223 23.47 -28.69 14.95
C GLU A 223 22.37 -28.19 15.88
N ASP A 224 22.82 -27.67 17.03
CA ASP A 224 22.03 -27.01 18.06
C ASP A 224 21.19 -25.87 17.47
N ALA A 225 19.86 -26.01 17.51
CA ALA A 225 18.95 -24.91 17.23
C ALA A 225 18.80 -24.05 18.49
N ASP A 226 19.47 -22.89 18.51
CA ASP A 226 19.23 -21.82 19.48
C ASP A 226 17.74 -21.39 19.46
N PRO A 227 16.99 -21.48 20.58
CA PRO A 227 15.57 -21.15 20.61
C PRO A 227 15.24 -19.65 20.44
N ARG A 228 16.21 -18.78 20.14
CA ARG A 228 16.01 -17.32 20.11
C ARG A 228 16.23 -16.62 18.75
N GLN A 229 16.26 -17.34 17.63
CA GLN A 229 16.34 -16.70 16.30
C GLN A 229 15.39 -17.29 15.24
N ASP A 230 14.17 -17.64 15.63
CA ASP A 230 13.10 -17.86 14.66
C ASP A 230 12.64 -16.48 14.16
N LEU A 231 13.40 -15.90 13.23
CA LEU A 231 13.13 -14.57 12.72
C LEU A 231 11.72 -14.56 12.08
N PRO A 232 10.88 -13.56 12.35
CA PRO A 232 9.47 -13.56 11.93
C PRO A 232 9.25 -13.84 10.43
N TRP A 233 10.27 -13.61 9.60
CA TRP A 233 10.25 -13.81 8.16
C TRP A 233 10.31 -15.29 7.72
N ASP A 234 10.86 -16.21 8.51
CA ASP A 234 10.86 -17.65 8.19
C ASP A 234 9.44 -18.23 8.19
N ARG A 235 8.59 -17.64 9.03
CA ARG A 235 7.15 -17.94 9.08
C ARG A 235 6.40 -17.32 7.89
N VAL A 236 6.84 -16.14 7.41
CA VAL A 236 6.30 -15.46 6.23
C VAL A 236 6.64 -16.19 4.93
N LYS A 237 7.87 -16.70 4.79
CA LYS A 237 8.29 -17.53 3.63
C LYS A 237 7.49 -18.84 3.56
N ARG A 238 7.20 -19.45 4.70
CA ARG A 238 6.33 -20.65 4.80
C ARG A 238 4.88 -20.34 4.43
N LEU A 239 4.35 -19.19 4.84
CA LEU A 239 2.97 -18.80 4.51
C LEU A 239 2.78 -18.32 3.06
N HIS A 240 3.79 -17.72 2.43
CA HIS A 240 3.72 -17.29 1.03
C HIS A 240 3.70 -18.49 0.08
N ARG A 241 4.43 -19.57 0.42
CA ARG A 241 4.44 -20.83 -0.32
C ARG A 241 3.12 -21.62 -0.27
N CYS A 242 2.24 -21.33 0.68
CA CYS A 242 0.92 -21.98 0.79
C CYS A 242 -0.21 -21.20 0.08
N VAL A 243 0.09 -20.03 -0.49
CA VAL A 243 -0.91 -19.15 -1.14
C VAL A 243 -0.69 -19.04 -2.66
N THR A 244 0.48 -19.45 -3.14
CA THR A 244 0.74 -19.82 -4.55
C THR A 244 0.54 -21.31 -4.72
#